data_AF-A0A8X8XJ01-F1
#
_entry.id   AF-A0A8X8XJ01-F1
#
_cell.length_a   1.000
_cell.length_b   1.000
_cell.length_c   1.000
_cell.angle_alpha   90.00
_cell.angle_beta   90.00
_cell.angle_gamma   90.00
#
_symmetry.space_group_name_H-M   'P 1'
#
loop_
_entity.id
_entity.type
_entity.pdbx_description
1 polymer ?
#
loop_
_entity_poly.entity_id
_entity_poly.type
_entity_poly.pdbx_seq_one_letter_code
_entity_poly.pdbx_strand_id
1 'polypeptide(L)'
;MANSKYEYVKSFEVQDVIMPPYTIIIYVHARDFCRFSEVHEFEKPNDVKALELMNECAIAVMEQFPDVIFSYGCAGEHSFIFQKKTKFYERRSSKISSVIVSLFTSAYVSKWRALFPQKELKYAPSFWAQVICCDDLQAYLLWRQDECHTNNVYDTCLWQLIKCGKSKEEAQATLRGSLKQDKHELLYQCFNINYKQDIPEMFRHGTCILKTKVEDIVKCKIDDSHVKRCERKFLTVNSANIASKRFWSEKGCLSEGELAQFREKLNKTTPEDIKSFLHESRLMLCTWIVVRIDGCHFHRFSEVHEFEKPNDAQALNLMNACAVAVLEDFRDIVFAYGVSDEYSFVLNKYSQLYQRCAGDIVSAVVSVFTSTYMMRWNEFFPQKEMEHLPYFDGRAVCYPSSEIVKDYLAWRQVDCHINNQYNTCFWLLVKSGKSKSEAQINTCDLQRTQTLEKNELLDRLTGVPNYYKSLPPMFCLGSSVFWDKESKLVDNGEGATGRIVVGHCNIIETGFWEAHPQILDEKVAVQMTTTVLLKSRPERAWVAGRKGRDRHRPDAAGSCEIRGATVRRAWVGWVAVERLAGNEELEQSLFGRYSGLSSSKKQKKIEDFYFVEKPAVVEVQTPSLVKRPKVR
;
A
#
# COMPACT_ATOMS: atom_id res chain seq x y z
N MET A 1 -9.43 11.64 26.16
CA MET A 1 -8.98 12.52 25.06
C MET A 1 -9.64 13.87 25.26
N ALA A 2 -8.87 14.96 25.20
CA ALA A 2 -9.44 16.30 25.30
C ALA A 2 -10.25 16.61 24.04
N ASN A 3 -11.48 17.10 24.20
CA ASN A 3 -12.34 17.58 23.12
C ASN A 3 -11.72 18.82 22.47
N SER A 4 -10.69 18.65 21.64
CA SER A 4 -10.11 19.76 20.89
C SER A 4 -11.10 20.23 19.82
N LYS A 5 -11.07 21.52 19.46
CA LYS A 5 -11.90 22.05 18.36
C LYS A 5 -11.70 21.33 17.02
N TYR A 6 -10.56 20.63 16.85
CA TYR A 6 -10.19 19.91 15.65
C TYR A 6 -10.69 18.45 15.62
N GLU A 7 -11.34 17.95 16.67
CA GLU A 7 -11.72 16.52 16.75
C GLU A 7 -12.65 16.06 15.62
N TYR A 8 -13.39 16.98 15.01
CA TYR A 8 -14.26 16.72 13.86
C TYR A 8 -13.52 16.09 12.67
N VAL A 9 -12.19 16.30 12.52
CA VAL A 9 -11.40 15.73 11.41
C VAL A 9 -11.38 14.19 11.43
N LYS A 10 -11.65 13.56 12.58
CA LYS A 10 -11.81 12.10 12.70
C LYS A 10 -13.01 11.57 11.91
N SER A 11 -14.04 12.39 11.70
CA SER A 11 -15.25 11.99 10.98
C SER A 11 -15.01 11.70 9.49
N PHE A 12 -13.87 12.13 8.94
CA PHE A 12 -13.45 11.81 7.57
C PHE A 12 -12.82 10.42 7.44
N GLU A 13 -12.48 9.75 8.55
CA GLU A 13 -11.98 8.37 8.50
C GLU A 13 -13.09 7.44 8.01
N VAL A 14 -12.88 6.83 6.84
CA VAL A 14 -13.83 5.88 6.25
C VAL A 14 -13.67 4.51 6.89
N GLN A 15 -14.79 3.87 7.25
CA GLN A 15 -14.77 2.47 7.66
C GLN A 15 -14.61 1.57 6.43
N ASP A 16 -13.55 0.76 6.42
CA ASP A 16 -13.17 -0.13 5.33
C ASP A 16 -13.25 -1.61 5.76
N VAL A 17 -14.28 -1.92 6.53
CA VAL A 17 -14.52 -3.27 7.07
C VAL A 17 -14.94 -4.21 5.94
N ILE A 18 -14.22 -5.32 5.80
CA ILE A 18 -14.56 -6.38 4.86
C ILE A 18 -15.68 -7.22 5.45
N MET A 19 -16.84 -7.21 4.79
CA MET A 19 -18.01 -7.93 5.28
C MET A 19 -17.81 -9.46 5.22
N PRO A 20 -18.42 -10.23 6.14
CA PRO A 20 -18.62 -11.66 5.93
C PRO A 20 -19.63 -11.90 4.79
N PRO A 21 -19.59 -13.03 4.06
CA PRO A 21 -18.76 -14.22 4.29
C PRO A 21 -17.45 -14.26 3.47
N TYR A 22 -16.99 -13.14 2.90
CA TYR A 22 -15.81 -13.12 2.04
C TYR A 22 -14.54 -13.64 2.75
N THR A 23 -13.74 -14.42 2.02
CA THR A 23 -12.40 -14.81 2.46
C THR A 23 -11.45 -13.64 2.19
N ILE A 24 -10.66 -13.25 3.20
CA ILE A 24 -9.69 -12.17 3.05
C ILE A 24 -8.39 -12.78 2.52
N ILE A 25 -7.95 -12.29 1.36
CA ILE A 25 -6.64 -12.60 0.81
C ILE A 25 -5.83 -11.30 0.72
N ILE A 26 -4.60 -11.32 1.24
CA ILE A 26 -3.66 -10.21 1.10
C ILE A 26 -2.61 -10.61 0.09
N TYR A 27 -2.62 -9.95 -1.05
CA TYR A 27 -1.68 -10.16 -2.13
C TYR A 27 -0.53 -9.15 -2.02
N VAL A 28 0.67 -9.61 -1.71
CA VAL A 28 1.90 -8.83 -1.59
C VAL A 28 2.76 -9.04 -2.82
N HIS A 29 3.30 -7.96 -3.39
CA HIS A 29 4.20 -8.04 -4.54
C HIS A 29 5.28 -6.96 -4.50
N ALA A 30 6.47 -7.29 -4.99
CA ALA A 30 7.62 -6.39 -4.98
C ALA A 30 7.48 -5.25 -6.00
N ARG A 31 7.68 -4.00 -5.54
CA ARG A 31 7.70 -2.80 -6.37
C ARG A 31 8.99 -2.75 -7.20
N ASP A 32 8.86 -2.47 -8.50
CA ASP A 32 9.99 -2.36 -9.43
C ASP A 32 10.98 -3.53 -9.35
N PHE A 33 10.45 -4.76 -9.16
CA PHE A 33 11.27 -5.95 -8.94
C PHE A 33 12.29 -6.20 -10.06
N CYS A 34 11.97 -5.82 -11.31
CA CYS A 34 12.91 -5.88 -12.42
C CYS A 34 14.20 -5.09 -12.11
N ARG A 35 14.06 -3.81 -11.74
CA ARG A 35 15.20 -2.96 -11.38
C ARG A 35 15.90 -3.48 -10.13
N PHE A 36 15.15 -3.91 -9.12
CA PHE A 36 15.72 -4.46 -7.89
C PHE A 36 16.60 -5.69 -8.18
N SER A 37 16.10 -6.61 -9.00
CA SER A 37 16.79 -7.82 -9.39
C SER A 37 18.01 -7.56 -10.27
N GLU A 38 17.99 -6.51 -11.10
CA GLU A 38 19.14 -6.09 -11.92
C GLU A 38 20.23 -5.48 -11.03
N VAL A 39 19.86 -4.55 -10.14
CA VAL A 39 20.79 -3.85 -9.24
C VAL A 39 21.49 -4.80 -8.26
N HIS A 40 20.80 -5.87 -7.83
CA HIS A 40 21.33 -6.89 -6.93
C HIS A 40 21.76 -8.18 -7.65
N GLU A 41 21.83 -8.15 -8.99
CA GLU A 41 22.40 -9.20 -9.83
C GLU A 41 21.80 -10.59 -9.54
N PHE A 42 20.48 -10.67 -9.49
CA PHE A 42 19.77 -11.94 -9.30
C PHE A 42 19.91 -12.83 -10.53
N GLU A 43 20.01 -14.14 -10.30
CA GLU A 43 20.08 -15.12 -11.37
C GLU A 43 18.80 -15.10 -12.23
N LYS A 44 18.98 -15.29 -13.54
CA LYS A 44 17.90 -15.24 -14.53
C LYS A 44 17.76 -16.59 -15.27
N PRO A 45 16.52 -17.08 -15.48
CA PRO A 45 15.23 -16.44 -15.19
C PRO A 45 14.82 -16.46 -13.70
N ASN A 46 15.38 -17.39 -12.92
CA ASN A 46 15.01 -17.62 -11.53
C ASN A 46 16.24 -17.62 -10.62
N ASP A 47 16.08 -17.07 -9.42
CA ASP A 47 17.09 -17.07 -8.37
C ASP A 47 16.52 -17.80 -7.14
N VAL A 48 17.17 -18.92 -6.78
CA VAL A 48 16.72 -19.78 -5.68
C VAL A 48 16.74 -19.02 -4.36
N LYS A 49 17.81 -18.27 -4.09
CA LYS A 49 17.98 -17.54 -2.82
C LYS A 49 16.97 -16.40 -2.70
N ALA A 50 16.65 -15.74 -3.81
CA ALA A 50 15.61 -14.72 -3.82
C ALA A 50 14.23 -15.30 -3.48
N LEU A 51 13.91 -16.49 -4.02
CA LEU A 51 12.66 -17.17 -3.71
C LEU A 51 12.62 -17.69 -2.27
N GLU A 52 13.74 -18.25 -1.77
CA GLU A 52 13.90 -18.64 -0.38
C GLU A 52 13.70 -17.46 0.57
N LEU A 53 14.27 -16.29 0.26
CA LEU A 53 14.06 -15.07 1.04
C LEU A 53 12.57 -14.69 1.11
N MET A 54 11.86 -14.71 -0.01
CA MET A 54 10.42 -14.43 -0.05
C MET A 54 9.62 -15.43 0.81
N ASN A 55 9.95 -16.72 0.72
CA ASN A 55 9.30 -17.78 1.50
C ASN A 55 9.57 -17.60 3.01
N GLU A 56 10.80 -17.26 3.39
CA GLU A 56 11.19 -16.99 4.77
C GLU A 56 10.47 -15.76 5.35
N CYS A 57 10.22 -14.74 4.53
CA CYS A 57 9.40 -13.59 4.93
C CYS A 57 7.94 -14.00 5.16
N ALA A 58 7.42 -14.87 4.29
CA ALA A 58 6.06 -15.38 4.43
C ALA A 58 5.86 -16.25 5.68
N ILE A 59 6.86 -17.07 6.03
CA ILE A 59 6.86 -17.83 7.28
C ILE A 59 6.80 -16.87 8.47
N ALA A 60 7.63 -15.82 8.50
CA ALA A 60 7.61 -14.82 9.58
C ALA A 60 6.23 -14.13 9.73
N VAL A 61 5.57 -13.81 8.60
CA VAL A 61 4.20 -13.28 8.61
C VAL A 61 3.21 -14.29 9.19
N MET A 62 3.28 -15.55 8.78
CA MET A 62 2.38 -16.59 9.27
C MET A 62 2.63 -16.97 10.75
N GLU A 63 3.86 -16.84 11.23
CA GLU A 63 4.26 -16.99 12.63
C GLU A 63 3.62 -15.91 13.49
N GLN A 64 3.77 -14.65 13.08
CA GLN A 64 3.25 -13.51 13.82
C GLN A 64 1.72 -13.44 13.78
N PHE A 65 1.09 -13.90 12.69
CA PHE A 65 -0.35 -13.83 12.49
C PHE A 65 -0.98 -15.24 12.36
N PRO A 66 -1.44 -15.83 13.48
CA PRO A 66 -2.06 -17.14 13.52
C PRO A 66 -3.25 -17.32 12.56
N ASP A 67 -4.00 -16.26 12.30
CA ASP A 67 -5.19 -16.24 11.44
C ASP A 67 -4.89 -16.47 9.95
N VAL A 68 -3.64 -16.31 9.52
CA VAL A 68 -3.19 -16.65 8.16
C VAL A 68 -2.97 -18.16 8.09
N ILE A 69 -3.83 -18.87 7.37
CA ILE A 69 -3.83 -20.35 7.34
C ILE A 69 -2.96 -20.92 6.22
N PHE A 70 -2.76 -20.14 5.16
CA PHE A 70 -2.05 -20.57 3.97
C PHE A 70 -1.36 -19.39 3.29
N SER A 71 -0.17 -19.62 2.75
CA SER A 71 0.50 -18.69 1.86
C SER A 71 0.88 -19.37 0.56
N TYR A 72 0.67 -18.68 -0.56
CA TYR A 72 1.13 -19.10 -1.88
C TYR A 72 2.07 -18.04 -2.47
N GLY A 73 3.30 -18.45 -2.74
CA GLY A 73 4.34 -17.61 -3.30
C GLY A 73 4.74 -18.03 -4.71
N CYS A 74 4.96 -17.07 -5.61
CA CYS A 74 5.62 -17.29 -6.89
C CYS A 74 6.43 -16.06 -7.29
N ALA A 75 7.68 -16.25 -7.70
CA ALA A 75 8.61 -15.18 -8.03
C ALA A 75 8.68 -14.11 -6.91
N GLY A 76 8.37 -12.85 -7.23
CA GLY A 76 8.38 -11.71 -6.31
C GLY A 76 7.04 -11.44 -5.60
N GLU A 77 6.14 -12.42 -5.55
CA GLU A 77 4.74 -12.23 -5.16
C GLU A 77 4.28 -13.31 -4.18
N HIS A 78 3.42 -12.94 -3.22
CA HIS A 78 2.88 -13.83 -2.19
C HIS A 78 1.42 -13.51 -1.89
N SER A 79 0.58 -14.54 -1.76
CA SER A 79 -0.83 -14.44 -1.37
C SER A 79 -1.02 -15.04 0.01
N PHE A 80 -1.46 -14.24 0.98
CA PHE A 80 -1.76 -14.68 2.35
C PHE A 80 -3.26 -14.86 2.52
N ILE A 81 -3.70 -16.08 2.85
CA ILE A 81 -5.10 -16.44 2.96
C ILE A 81 -5.48 -16.53 4.43
N PHE A 82 -6.45 -15.72 4.84
CA PHE A 82 -6.97 -15.71 6.19
C PHE A 82 -8.10 -16.72 6.38
N GLN A 83 -8.25 -17.22 7.60
CA GLN A 83 -9.43 -17.99 7.97
C GLN A 83 -10.72 -17.20 7.72
N LYS A 84 -11.74 -17.82 7.11
CA LYS A 84 -12.98 -17.13 6.69
C LYS A 84 -13.71 -16.42 7.83
N LYS A 85 -13.66 -17.00 9.04
CA LYS A 85 -14.29 -16.48 10.26
C LYS A 85 -13.41 -15.48 11.05
N THR A 86 -12.29 -15.03 10.49
CA THR A 86 -11.38 -14.11 11.18
C THR A 86 -12.08 -12.83 11.64
N LYS A 87 -11.72 -12.39 12.84
CA LYS A 87 -12.02 -11.06 13.39
C LYS A 87 -10.76 -10.19 13.52
N PHE A 88 -9.67 -10.61 12.90
CA PHE A 88 -8.37 -9.94 12.96
C PHE A 88 -8.53 -8.46 12.56
N TYR A 89 -8.12 -7.56 13.46
CA TYR A 89 -8.31 -6.11 13.34
C TYR A 89 -9.71 -5.67 12.91
N GLU A 90 -10.76 -6.36 13.39
CA GLU A 90 -12.16 -6.07 13.03
C GLU A 90 -12.42 -6.13 11.52
N ARG A 91 -11.58 -6.86 10.78
CA ARG A 91 -11.64 -7.00 9.32
C ARG A 91 -11.44 -5.67 8.56
N ARG A 92 -10.76 -4.69 9.15
CA ARG A 92 -10.41 -3.42 8.48
C ARG A 92 -9.34 -3.64 7.40
N SER A 93 -9.70 -3.37 6.15
CA SER A 93 -8.88 -3.65 4.97
C SER A 93 -7.49 -3.00 5.01
N SER A 94 -7.44 -1.69 5.28
CA SER A 94 -6.21 -0.90 5.39
C SER A 94 -5.29 -1.39 6.50
N LYS A 95 -5.84 -1.68 7.69
CA LYS A 95 -5.06 -2.18 8.83
C LYS A 95 -4.43 -3.54 8.50
N ILE A 96 -5.20 -4.47 7.93
CA ILE A 96 -4.70 -5.82 7.64
C ILE A 96 -3.62 -5.78 6.56
N SER A 97 -3.87 -5.11 5.43
CA SER A 97 -2.90 -5.03 4.32
C SER A 97 -1.58 -4.36 4.72
N SER A 98 -1.66 -3.21 5.40
CA SER A 98 -0.47 -2.46 5.84
C SER A 98 0.38 -3.22 6.84
N VAL A 99 -0.23 -3.90 7.83
CA VAL A 99 0.50 -4.69 8.81
C VAL A 99 1.20 -5.90 8.17
N ILE A 100 0.53 -6.59 7.24
CA ILE A 100 1.10 -7.75 6.55
C ILE A 100 2.28 -7.33 5.68
N VAL A 101 2.12 -6.29 4.85
CA VAL A 101 3.21 -5.83 3.97
C VAL A 101 4.36 -5.23 4.76
N SER A 102 4.08 -4.53 5.85
CA SER A 102 5.12 -3.97 6.70
C SER A 102 5.95 -5.08 7.33
N LEU A 103 5.33 -6.09 7.96
CA LEU A 103 6.08 -7.17 8.57
C LEU A 103 6.85 -7.99 7.53
N PHE A 104 6.25 -8.23 6.36
CA PHE A 104 6.93 -8.87 5.24
C PHE A 104 8.19 -8.08 4.84
N THR A 105 8.08 -6.76 4.76
CA THR A 105 9.21 -5.87 4.42
C THR A 105 10.30 -5.93 5.50
N SER A 106 9.95 -5.90 6.78
CA SER A 106 10.92 -6.00 7.88
C SER A 106 11.66 -7.32 7.87
N ALA A 107 10.93 -8.42 7.65
CA ALA A 107 11.52 -9.75 7.53
C ALA A 107 12.47 -9.82 6.33
N TYR A 108 12.13 -9.18 5.21
CA TYR A 108 12.96 -9.15 4.02
C TYR A 108 14.32 -8.49 4.27
N VAL A 109 14.31 -7.31 4.91
CA VAL A 109 15.56 -6.60 5.25
C VAL A 109 16.36 -7.38 6.30
N SER A 110 15.70 -7.89 7.34
CA SER A 110 16.35 -8.63 8.43
C SER A 110 17.04 -9.91 7.93
N LYS A 111 16.37 -10.69 7.08
CA LYS A 111 16.86 -11.98 6.60
C LYS A 111 17.80 -11.87 5.39
N TRP A 112 17.93 -10.68 4.79
CA TRP A 112 18.77 -10.46 3.60
C TRP A 112 20.21 -10.96 3.81
N ARG A 113 20.88 -10.51 4.88
CA ARG A 113 22.30 -10.82 5.13
C ARG A 113 22.56 -12.31 5.32
N ALA A 114 21.60 -13.05 5.86
CA ALA A 114 21.71 -14.49 6.07
C ALA A 114 21.75 -15.26 4.74
N LEU A 115 20.94 -14.85 3.75
CA LEU A 115 20.86 -15.51 2.44
C LEU A 115 21.83 -14.93 1.40
N PHE A 116 22.15 -13.64 1.53
CA PHE A 116 23.04 -12.90 0.64
C PHE A 116 24.24 -12.30 1.40
N PRO A 117 25.12 -13.11 1.99
CA PRO A 117 26.22 -12.62 2.84
C PRO A 117 27.25 -11.75 2.08
N GLN A 118 27.33 -11.90 0.76
CA GLN A 118 28.27 -11.17 -0.10
C GLN A 118 27.61 -10.02 -0.89
N LYS A 119 26.28 -9.85 -0.81
CA LYS A 119 25.59 -8.77 -1.52
C LYS A 119 25.02 -7.79 -0.52
N GLU A 120 25.45 -6.54 -0.61
CA GLU A 120 24.86 -5.45 0.16
C GLU A 120 23.46 -5.10 -0.38
N LEU A 121 22.52 -4.83 0.52
CA LEU A 121 21.21 -4.31 0.15
C LEU A 121 21.35 -2.81 -0.16
N LYS A 122 21.46 -2.48 -1.44
CA LYS A 122 21.87 -1.14 -1.91
C LYS A 122 20.83 -0.05 -1.64
N TYR A 123 19.56 -0.41 -1.61
CA TYR A 123 18.47 0.52 -1.32
C TYR A 123 17.27 -0.21 -0.70
N ALA A 124 16.44 0.57 -0.01
CA ALA A 124 15.24 0.11 0.66
C ALA A 124 14.28 -0.64 -0.28
N PRO A 125 14.05 -1.96 -0.09
CA PRO A 125 13.08 -2.69 -0.88
C PRO A 125 11.67 -2.19 -0.55
N SER A 126 10.80 -2.17 -1.56
CA SER A 126 9.41 -1.73 -1.41
C SER A 126 8.47 -2.79 -1.98
N PHE A 127 7.33 -2.94 -1.31
CA PHE A 127 6.28 -3.89 -1.65
C PHE A 127 4.92 -3.18 -1.65
N TRP A 128 4.04 -3.66 -2.50
CA TRP A 128 2.63 -3.29 -2.53
C TRP A 128 1.77 -4.42 -2.00
N ALA A 129 0.65 -4.06 -1.41
CA ALA A 129 -0.34 -5.01 -0.94
C ALA A 129 -1.74 -4.66 -1.40
N GLN A 130 -2.41 -5.65 -1.99
CA GLN A 130 -3.79 -5.57 -2.40
C GLN A 130 -4.65 -6.49 -1.52
N VAL A 131 -5.80 -5.98 -1.11
CA VAL A 131 -6.82 -6.76 -0.41
C VAL A 131 -7.79 -7.33 -1.43
N ILE A 132 -7.93 -8.64 -1.42
CA ILE A 132 -8.81 -9.37 -2.32
C ILE A 132 -9.92 -10.01 -1.47
N CYS A 133 -11.15 -9.55 -1.68
CA CYS A 133 -12.35 -10.13 -1.10
C CYS A 133 -12.79 -11.32 -1.96
N CYS A 134 -12.45 -12.53 -1.54
CA CYS A 134 -12.59 -13.72 -2.35
C CYS A 134 -13.81 -14.56 -1.96
N ASP A 135 -14.72 -14.74 -2.91
CA ASP A 135 -15.84 -15.68 -2.81
C ASP A 135 -15.45 -17.11 -3.21
N ASP A 136 -14.72 -17.26 -4.32
CA ASP A 136 -14.28 -18.55 -4.86
C ASP A 136 -12.75 -18.69 -4.71
N LEU A 137 -12.35 -19.21 -3.54
CA LEU A 137 -10.94 -19.47 -3.22
C LEU A 137 -10.28 -20.43 -4.21
N GLN A 138 -11.04 -21.41 -4.71
CA GLN A 138 -10.53 -22.42 -5.64
C GLN A 138 -10.15 -21.78 -6.97
N ALA A 139 -11.00 -20.88 -7.49
CA ALA A 139 -10.73 -20.13 -8.70
C ALA A 139 -9.52 -19.20 -8.52
N TYR A 140 -9.42 -18.48 -7.40
CA TYR A 140 -8.27 -17.61 -7.12
C TYR A 140 -6.94 -18.39 -7.16
N LEU A 141 -6.87 -19.52 -6.47
CA LEU A 141 -5.65 -20.35 -6.41
C LEU A 141 -5.27 -20.93 -7.79
N LEU A 142 -6.27 -21.35 -8.56
CA LEU A 142 -6.04 -21.84 -9.92
C LEU A 142 -5.47 -20.73 -10.81
N TRP A 143 -6.03 -19.52 -10.74
CA TRP A 143 -5.55 -18.37 -11.48
C TRP A 143 -4.09 -18.05 -11.14
N ARG A 144 -3.78 -17.92 -9.85
CA ARG A 144 -2.42 -17.61 -9.39
C ARG A 144 -1.39 -18.67 -9.80
N GLN A 145 -1.76 -19.94 -9.79
CA GLN A 145 -0.87 -21.02 -10.21
C GLN A 145 -0.69 -21.08 -11.74
N ASP A 146 -1.73 -20.77 -12.52
CA ASP A 146 -1.63 -20.70 -13.99
C ASP A 146 -0.79 -19.49 -14.45
N GLU A 147 -0.92 -18.35 -13.76
CA GLU A 147 -0.06 -17.18 -14.00
C GLU A 147 1.41 -17.49 -13.67
N CYS A 148 1.67 -18.07 -12.50
CA CYS A 148 3.02 -18.48 -12.10
C CYS A 148 3.67 -19.36 -13.18
N HIS A 149 2.95 -20.39 -13.61
CA HIS A 149 3.43 -21.30 -14.64
C HIS A 149 3.65 -20.61 -15.98
N THR A 150 2.69 -19.78 -16.43
CA THR A 150 2.75 -19.11 -17.73
C THR A 150 3.89 -18.09 -17.80
N ASN A 151 4.07 -17.33 -16.72
CA ASN A 151 5.15 -16.35 -16.59
C ASN A 151 6.50 -17.06 -16.56
N ASN A 152 6.67 -18.12 -15.76
CA ASN A 152 7.94 -18.84 -15.70
C ASN A 152 8.32 -19.51 -17.03
N VAL A 153 7.38 -20.10 -17.77
CA VAL A 153 7.64 -20.63 -19.12
C VAL A 153 8.11 -19.50 -20.05
N TYR A 154 7.42 -18.36 -20.03
CA TYR A 154 7.78 -17.21 -20.86
C TYR A 154 9.16 -16.67 -20.50
N ASP A 155 9.45 -16.44 -19.23
CA ASP A 155 10.72 -15.91 -18.75
C ASP A 155 11.88 -16.88 -19.03
N THR A 156 11.64 -18.19 -18.91
CA THR A 156 12.63 -19.20 -19.29
C THR A 156 12.98 -19.10 -20.77
N CYS A 157 11.99 -19.00 -21.65
CA CYS A 157 12.24 -18.82 -23.08
C CYS A 157 12.98 -17.50 -23.36
N LEU A 158 12.52 -16.41 -22.74
CA LEU A 158 13.05 -15.07 -22.93
C LEU A 158 14.54 -15.01 -22.57
N TRP A 159 14.90 -15.50 -21.38
CA TRP A 159 16.27 -15.45 -20.91
C TRP A 159 17.18 -16.43 -21.63
N GLN A 160 16.69 -17.57 -22.12
CA GLN A 160 17.50 -18.45 -22.96
C GLN A 160 17.80 -17.83 -24.33
N LEU A 161 16.83 -17.15 -24.94
CA LEU A 161 17.05 -16.39 -26.17
C LEU A 161 18.10 -15.27 -25.97
N ILE A 162 18.04 -14.58 -24.83
CA ILE A 162 19.02 -13.54 -24.47
C ILE A 162 20.41 -14.15 -24.26
N LYS A 163 20.51 -15.30 -23.57
CA LYS A 163 21.78 -16.03 -23.38
C LYS A 163 22.39 -16.51 -24.70
N CYS A 164 21.56 -16.77 -25.71
CA CYS A 164 22.00 -17.08 -27.08
C CYS A 164 22.36 -15.85 -27.93
N GLY A 165 22.46 -14.66 -27.32
CA GLY A 165 22.95 -13.45 -27.97
C GLY A 165 21.89 -12.55 -28.60
N LYS A 166 20.59 -12.87 -28.45
CA LYS A 166 19.52 -11.96 -28.88
C LYS A 166 19.40 -10.77 -27.93
N SER A 167 19.06 -9.60 -28.47
CA SER A 167 18.62 -8.48 -27.64
C SER A 167 17.28 -8.78 -26.95
N LYS A 168 16.97 -8.03 -25.88
CA LYS A 168 15.72 -8.18 -25.13
C LYS A 168 14.51 -7.93 -26.03
N GLU A 169 14.60 -6.96 -26.93
CA GLU A 169 13.56 -6.57 -27.87
C GLU A 169 13.32 -7.67 -28.92
N GLU A 170 14.37 -8.25 -29.48
CA GLU A 170 14.29 -9.37 -30.43
C GLU A 170 13.72 -10.63 -29.78
N ALA A 171 14.14 -10.94 -28.55
CA ALA A 171 13.63 -12.07 -27.79
C ALA A 171 12.13 -11.91 -27.49
N GLN A 172 11.71 -10.71 -27.05
CA GLN A 172 10.30 -10.38 -26.86
C GLN A 172 9.49 -10.43 -28.16
N ALA A 173 10.05 -9.96 -29.27
CA ALA A 173 9.41 -10.04 -30.58
C ALA A 173 9.22 -11.50 -31.03
N THR A 174 10.22 -12.36 -30.78
CA THR A 174 10.16 -13.80 -31.10
C THR A 174 9.05 -14.49 -30.31
N LEU A 175 8.85 -14.13 -29.04
CA LEU A 175 7.83 -14.74 -28.17
C LEU A 175 6.45 -14.11 -28.31
N ARG A 176 6.33 -12.97 -29.00
CA ARG A 176 5.07 -12.23 -29.13
C ARG A 176 4.04 -13.06 -29.91
N GLY A 177 2.88 -13.30 -29.30
CA GLY A 177 1.78 -14.05 -29.92
C GLY A 177 1.96 -15.58 -29.90
N SER A 178 3.08 -16.10 -29.38
CA SER A 178 3.32 -17.53 -29.21
C SER A 178 2.35 -18.16 -28.21
N LEU A 179 1.86 -19.36 -28.53
CA LEU A 179 1.08 -20.19 -27.63
C LEU A 179 1.99 -20.92 -26.64
N LYS A 180 1.39 -21.48 -25.59
CA LYS A 180 2.09 -22.25 -24.57
C LYS A 180 2.84 -23.47 -25.15
N GLN A 181 2.24 -24.12 -26.15
CA GLN A 181 2.85 -25.27 -26.84
C GLN A 181 4.09 -24.84 -27.62
N ASP A 182 4.00 -23.75 -28.38
CA ASP A 182 5.12 -23.18 -29.14
C ASP A 182 6.31 -22.85 -28.24
N LYS A 183 6.06 -22.33 -27.03
CA LYS A 183 7.11 -22.03 -26.05
C LYS A 183 7.79 -23.30 -25.52
N HIS A 184 7.03 -24.36 -25.25
CA HIS A 184 7.60 -25.65 -24.84
C HIS A 184 8.42 -26.28 -25.97
N GLU A 185 7.91 -26.21 -27.20
CA GLU A 185 8.60 -26.70 -28.39
C GLU A 185 9.90 -25.92 -28.63
N LEU A 186 9.88 -24.59 -28.48
CA LEU A 186 11.06 -23.74 -28.58
C LEU A 186 12.12 -24.12 -27.53
N LEU A 187 11.73 -24.31 -26.26
CA LEU A 187 12.66 -24.75 -25.21
C LEU A 187 13.32 -26.09 -25.54
N TYR A 188 12.53 -27.02 -26.06
CA TYR A 188 12.99 -28.36 -26.38
C TYR A 188 13.87 -28.37 -27.65
N GLN A 189 13.41 -27.79 -28.75
CA GLN A 189 14.10 -27.84 -30.04
C GLN A 189 15.34 -26.93 -30.09
N CYS A 190 15.26 -25.72 -29.54
CA CYS A 190 16.35 -24.75 -29.64
C CYS A 190 17.38 -24.91 -28.51
N PHE A 191 16.96 -25.34 -27.33
CA PHE A 191 17.82 -25.37 -26.14
C PHE A 191 17.96 -26.76 -25.51
N ASN A 192 17.26 -27.78 -26.03
CA ASN A 192 17.22 -29.12 -25.47
C ASN A 192 16.79 -29.15 -23.98
N ILE A 193 15.87 -28.26 -23.60
CA ILE A 193 15.32 -28.14 -22.24
C ILE A 193 13.90 -28.70 -22.22
N ASN A 194 13.70 -29.78 -21.46
CA ASN A 194 12.39 -30.27 -21.08
C ASN A 194 11.90 -29.55 -19.84
N TYR A 195 11.00 -28.58 -20.02
CA TYR A 195 10.46 -27.76 -18.94
C TYR A 195 9.96 -28.58 -17.73
N LYS A 196 9.30 -29.73 -17.96
CA LYS A 196 8.73 -30.54 -16.86
C LYS A 196 9.80 -31.27 -16.05
N GLN A 197 10.90 -31.67 -16.67
CA GLN A 197 11.96 -32.45 -16.03
C GLN A 197 13.09 -31.57 -15.49
N ASP A 198 13.48 -30.56 -16.26
CA ASP A 198 14.70 -29.79 -16.00
C ASP A 198 14.46 -28.56 -15.12
N ILE A 199 13.24 -28.04 -15.07
CA ILE A 199 12.90 -26.88 -14.23
C ILE A 199 12.34 -27.35 -12.88
N PRO A 200 12.93 -26.92 -11.75
CA PRO A 200 12.44 -27.24 -10.40
C PRO A 200 10.96 -26.90 -10.19
N GLU A 201 10.27 -27.73 -9.40
CA GLU A 201 8.83 -27.57 -9.13
C GLU A 201 8.49 -26.22 -8.49
N MET A 202 9.37 -25.68 -7.66
CA MET A 202 9.17 -24.37 -7.01
C MET A 202 9.01 -23.22 -8.02
N PHE A 203 9.67 -23.30 -9.18
CA PHE A 203 9.53 -22.30 -10.24
C PHE A 203 8.34 -22.59 -11.16
N ARG A 204 8.00 -23.87 -11.34
CA ARG A 204 6.88 -24.27 -12.21
C ARG A 204 5.51 -24.06 -11.59
N HIS A 205 5.41 -24.26 -10.29
CA HIS A 205 4.15 -24.35 -9.56
C HIS A 205 4.04 -23.35 -8.41
N GLY A 206 5.13 -22.68 -8.06
CA GLY A 206 5.21 -21.82 -6.87
C GLY A 206 5.45 -22.62 -5.59
N THR A 207 5.50 -21.90 -4.48
CA THR A 207 5.72 -22.44 -3.15
C THR A 207 4.47 -22.25 -2.31
N CYS A 208 4.04 -23.31 -1.62
CA CYS A 208 2.93 -23.29 -0.68
C CYS A 208 3.46 -23.42 0.74
N ILE A 209 3.00 -22.58 1.65
CA ILE A 209 3.38 -22.64 3.06
C ILE A 209 2.11 -22.86 3.87
N LEU A 210 2.11 -23.92 4.67
CA LEU A 210 0.97 -24.36 5.47
C LEU A 210 1.39 -24.51 6.93
N LYS A 211 0.44 -24.30 7.86
CA LYS A 211 0.62 -24.61 9.28
C LYS A 211 0.26 -26.07 9.52
N THR A 212 1.20 -26.86 10.03
CA THR A 212 0.94 -28.22 10.49
C THR A 212 1.15 -28.33 12.00
N LYS A 213 0.32 -29.15 12.65
CA LYS A 213 0.53 -29.51 14.06
C LYS A 213 1.44 -30.73 14.07
N VAL A 214 2.61 -30.59 14.68
CA VAL A 214 3.52 -31.71 14.93
C VAL A 214 3.50 -31.98 16.43
N GLU A 215 3.19 -33.22 16.82
CA GLU A 215 3.29 -33.64 18.22
C GLU A 215 4.74 -34.02 18.52
N ASP A 216 5.44 -33.20 19.30
CA ASP A 216 6.78 -33.51 19.80
C ASP A 216 6.65 -34.10 21.21
N ILE A 217 7.19 -35.30 21.43
CA ILE A 217 7.22 -35.95 22.75
C ILE A 217 8.51 -35.51 23.46
N VAL A 218 8.37 -34.63 24.45
CA VAL A 218 9.51 -34.21 25.27
C VAL A 218 9.62 -35.14 26.48
N LYS A 219 10.79 -35.77 26.65
CA LYS A 219 11.10 -36.55 27.87
C LYS A 219 11.43 -35.59 29.02
N CYS A 220 10.65 -35.62 30.09
CA CYS A 220 10.99 -34.91 31.32
C CYS A 220 12.06 -35.70 32.10
N LYS A 221 13.16 -35.04 32.48
CA LYS A 221 14.29 -35.66 33.20
C LYS A 221 13.99 -36.08 34.65
N ILE A 222 12.78 -35.81 35.15
CA ILE A 222 12.48 -35.94 36.59
C ILE A 222 11.62 -37.17 36.91
N ASP A 223 10.88 -37.76 35.94
CA ASP A 223 9.94 -38.86 36.27
C ASP A 223 9.59 -39.82 35.11
N ASP A 224 10.44 -39.95 34.07
CA ASP A 224 10.16 -40.78 32.86
C ASP A 224 8.78 -40.53 32.21
N SER A 225 8.15 -39.40 32.54
CA SER A 225 6.86 -38.98 32.01
C SER A 225 7.07 -38.27 30.67
N HIS A 226 6.29 -38.70 29.69
CA HIS A 226 6.25 -38.12 28.36
C HIS A 226 5.26 -36.95 28.32
N VAL A 227 5.77 -35.71 28.20
CA VAL A 227 4.90 -34.56 27.95
C VAL A 227 4.76 -34.39 26.44
N LYS A 228 3.55 -34.59 25.93
CA LYS A 228 3.21 -34.27 24.54
C LYS A 228 3.16 -32.75 24.38
N ARG A 229 4.15 -32.17 23.72
CA ARG A 229 4.16 -30.75 23.35
C ARG A 229 3.77 -30.66 21.88
N CYS A 230 2.59 -30.11 21.61
CA CYS A 230 2.19 -29.79 20.24
C CYS A 230 2.92 -28.52 19.79
N GLU A 231 3.88 -28.66 18.89
CA GLU A 231 4.52 -27.53 18.23
C GLU A 231 3.89 -27.32 16.85
N ARG A 232 3.69 -26.06 16.48
CA ARG A 232 3.22 -25.71 15.13
C ARG A 232 4.45 -25.55 14.25
N LYS A 233 4.64 -26.43 13.28
CA LYS A 233 5.72 -26.32 12.30
C LYS A 233 5.14 -25.84 10.97
N PHE A 234 5.95 -25.12 10.20
CA PHE A 234 5.58 -24.69 8.86
C PHE A 234 6.01 -25.75 7.86
N LEU A 235 5.07 -26.17 7.03
CA LEU A 235 5.32 -27.10 5.95
C LEU A 235 5.37 -26.34 4.64
N THR A 236 6.55 -26.29 4.05
CA THR A 236 6.77 -25.80 2.69
C THR A 236 6.56 -26.94 1.70
N VAL A 237 5.62 -26.77 0.77
CA VAL A 237 5.23 -27.78 -0.22
C VAL A 237 5.19 -27.17 -1.61
N ASN A 238 5.69 -27.89 -2.61
CA ASN A 238 5.41 -27.61 -4.00
C ASN A 238 4.35 -28.62 -4.48
N SER A 239 3.28 -28.14 -5.10
CA SER A 239 2.18 -28.99 -5.57
C SER A 239 1.75 -28.56 -6.95
N ALA A 240 1.58 -29.53 -7.85
CA ALA A 240 1.16 -29.28 -9.22
C ALA A 240 -0.29 -28.75 -9.34
N ASN A 241 -1.14 -28.98 -8.32
CA ASN A 241 -2.53 -28.51 -8.33
C ASN A 241 -3.03 -28.18 -6.93
N ILE A 242 -2.88 -26.92 -6.55
CA ILE A 242 -3.34 -26.39 -5.25
C ILE A 242 -4.84 -26.06 -5.23
N ALA A 243 -5.49 -26.00 -6.39
CA ALA A 243 -6.93 -25.83 -6.49
C ALA A 243 -7.70 -27.15 -6.31
N SER A 244 -7.01 -28.29 -6.26
CA SER A 244 -7.65 -29.59 -6.10
C SER A 244 -8.18 -29.79 -4.67
N LYS A 245 -9.38 -30.36 -4.56
CA LYS A 245 -9.96 -30.74 -3.26
C LYS A 245 -9.06 -31.74 -2.50
N ARG A 246 -8.39 -32.63 -3.24
CA ARG A 246 -7.42 -33.60 -2.72
C ARG A 246 -6.29 -32.93 -1.94
N PHE A 247 -5.72 -31.85 -2.48
CA PHE A 247 -4.64 -31.11 -1.82
C PHE A 247 -5.10 -30.61 -0.44
N TRP A 248 -6.28 -29.99 -0.36
CA TRP A 248 -6.80 -29.44 0.89
C TRP A 248 -7.25 -30.51 1.88
N SER A 249 -7.79 -31.64 1.40
CA SER A 249 -8.17 -32.76 2.27
C SER A 249 -6.96 -33.44 2.91
N GLU A 250 -5.84 -33.56 2.17
CA GLU A 250 -4.61 -34.16 2.70
C GLU A 250 -3.91 -33.24 3.72
N LYS A 251 -4.02 -31.91 3.56
CA LYS A 251 -3.36 -30.94 4.45
C LYS A 251 -4.20 -30.52 5.65
N GLY A 252 -5.52 -30.66 5.59
CA GLY A 252 -6.42 -30.39 6.73
C GLY A 252 -6.48 -28.92 7.17
N CYS A 253 -6.18 -27.97 6.27
CA CYS A 253 -6.09 -26.54 6.60
C CYS A 253 -7.41 -25.76 6.47
N LEU A 254 -8.42 -26.36 5.82
CA LEU A 254 -9.77 -25.79 5.67
C LEU A 254 -10.78 -26.60 6.47
N SER A 255 -11.87 -25.97 6.89
CA SER A 255 -12.97 -26.68 7.54
C SER A 255 -13.74 -27.57 6.54
N GLU A 256 -14.41 -28.61 7.02
CA GLU A 256 -15.21 -29.52 6.18
C GLU A 256 -16.26 -28.77 5.34
N GLY A 257 -16.89 -27.74 5.91
CA GLY A 257 -17.86 -26.90 5.22
C GLY A 257 -17.25 -26.04 4.09
N GLU A 258 -16.00 -25.59 4.23
CA GLU A 258 -15.28 -24.87 3.18
C GLU A 258 -14.82 -25.82 2.07
N LEU A 259 -14.30 -26.99 2.45
CA LEU A 259 -13.92 -28.06 1.51
C LEU A 259 -15.12 -28.59 0.71
N ALA A 260 -16.31 -28.61 1.29
CA ALA A 260 -17.54 -29.00 0.60
C ALA A 260 -17.92 -28.04 -0.54
N GLN A 261 -17.49 -26.77 -0.48
CA GLN A 261 -17.74 -25.78 -1.53
C GLN A 261 -16.84 -25.97 -2.76
N PHE A 262 -15.74 -26.73 -2.62
CA PHE A 262 -14.80 -26.96 -3.72
C PHE A 262 -15.42 -27.89 -4.77
N ARG A 263 -15.27 -27.49 -6.03
CA ARG A 263 -15.72 -28.27 -7.19
C ARG A 263 -14.73 -29.41 -7.43
N GLU A 264 -15.24 -30.58 -7.85
CA GLU A 264 -14.39 -31.75 -8.15
C GLU A 264 -13.42 -31.50 -9.32
N LYS A 265 -13.82 -30.68 -10.31
CA LYS A 265 -12.95 -30.24 -11.40
C LYS A 265 -13.21 -28.76 -11.72
N LEU A 266 -12.19 -27.93 -11.52
CA LEU A 266 -12.11 -26.57 -12.02
C LEU A 266 -10.90 -26.48 -12.96
N ASN A 267 -11.15 -26.29 -14.25
CA ASN A 267 -10.08 -26.36 -15.25
C ASN A 267 -9.59 -24.98 -15.72
N LYS A 268 -10.42 -23.94 -15.58
CA LYS A 268 -10.11 -22.56 -15.97
C LYS A 268 -10.88 -21.57 -15.09
N THR A 269 -10.28 -20.43 -14.83
CA THR A 269 -10.96 -19.27 -14.27
C THR A 269 -11.72 -18.50 -15.33
N THR A 270 -12.83 -17.88 -14.93
CA THR A 270 -13.60 -17.01 -15.81
C THR A 270 -13.08 -15.57 -15.76
N PRO A 271 -13.23 -14.77 -16.82
CA PRO A 271 -12.90 -13.35 -16.79
C PRO A 271 -13.66 -12.59 -15.69
N GLU A 272 -14.87 -13.02 -15.36
CA GLU A 272 -15.68 -12.47 -14.27
C GLU A 272 -15.03 -12.73 -12.90
N ASP A 273 -14.49 -13.93 -12.66
CA ASP A 273 -13.73 -14.26 -11.45
C ASP A 273 -12.50 -13.34 -11.32
N ILE A 274 -11.75 -13.15 -12.41
CA ILE A 274 -10.55 -12.31 -12.39
C ILE A 274 -10.92 -10.85 -12.09
N LYS A 275 -12.00 -10.34 -12.68
CA LYS A 275 -12.48 -8.97 -12.41
C LYS A 275 -12.89 -8.77 -10.96
N SER A 276 -13.53 -9.77 -10.33
CA SER A 276 -13.93 -9.66 -8.92
C SER A 276 -12.71 -9.62 -8.00
N PHE A 277 -11.63 -10.35 -8.35
CA PHE A 277 -10.37 -10.33 -7.60
C PHE A 277 -9.62 -9.01 -7.73
N LEU A 278 -9.80 -8.28 -8.83
CA LEU A 278 -9.11 -7.02 -9.14
C LEU A 278 -9.89 -5.76 -8.71
N HIS A 279 -10.95 -5.89 -7.89
CA HIS A 279 -11.71 -4.72 -7.47
C HIS A 279 -10.86 -3.80 -6.58
N GLU A 280 -10.65 -2.56 -7.02
CA GLU A 280 -9.83 -1.55 -6.33
C GLU A 280 -10.70 -0.41 -5.79
N SER A 281 -10.52 -0.08 -4.52
CA SER A 281 -11.10 1.13 -3.92
C SER A 281 -10.23 2.34 -4.25
N ARG A 282 -10.79 3.27 -5.02
CA ARG A 282 -10.12 4.51 -5.44
C ARG A 282 -10.56 5.67 -4.56
N LEU A 283 -9.60 6.44 -4.10
CA LEU A 283 -9.83 7.65 -3.33
C LEU A 283 -10.43 8.75 -4.22
N MET A 284 -11.28 9.58 -3.63
CA MET A 284 -11.98 10.67 -4.32
C MET A 284 -11.00 11.58 -5.05
N LEU A 285 -11.36 12.06 -6.25
CA LEU A 285 -10.54 13.02 -7.00
C LEU A 285 -10.58 14.42 -6.35
N CYS A 286 -9.56 15.22 -6.61
CA CYS A 286 -9.45 16.61 -6.15
C CYS A 286 -9.51 16.79 -4.62
N THR A 287 -9.24 15.74 -3.85
CA THR A 287 -9.08 15.77 -2.39
C THR A 287 -7.62 15.55 -2.02
N TRP A 288 -7.18 16.23 -0.97
CA TRP A 288 -5.89 15.93 -0.33
C TRP A 288 -5.95 14.52 0.26
N ILE A 289 -4.88 13.75 0.11
CA ILE A 289 -4.77 12.43 0.71
C ILE A 289 -3.78 12.52 1.85
N VAL A 290 -4.19 12.10 3.05
CA VAL A 290 -3.29 11.95 4.18
C VAL A 290 -3.12 10.48 4.49
N VAL A 291 -1.89 9.99 4.35
CA VAL A 291 -1.51 8.64 4.76
C VAL A 291 -0.92 8.72 6.16
N ARG A 292 -1.64 8.21 7.16
CA ARG A 292 -1.11 8.10 8.53
C ARG A 292 -0.59 6.69 8.75
N ILE A 293 0.66 6.59 9.22
CA ILE A 293 1.29 5.36 9.65
C ILE A 293 1.50 5.37 11.17
N ASP A 294 1.48 4.20 11.78
CA ASP A 294 1.54 4.03 13.25
C ASP A 294 2.28 2.74 13.61
N GLY A 295 3.17 2.83 14.59
CA GLY A 295 3.99 1.72 15.07
C GLY A 295 3.17 0.64 15.80
N CYS A 296 3.10 -0.56 15.23
CA CYS A 296 2.33 -1.63 15.85
C CYS A 296 3.04 -2.18 17.09
N HIS A 297 2.34 -2.16 18.23
CA HIS A 297 2.84 -2.61 19.53
C HIS A 297 4.14 -1.90 19.96
N PHE A 298 4.30 -0.63 19.58
CA PHE A 298 5.53 0.12 19.83
C PHE A 298 5.85 0.35 21.31
N HIS A 299 4.85 0.26 22.20
CA HIS A 299 5.10 0.22 23.64
C HIS A 299 6.05 -0.93 24.00
N ARG A 300 5.73 -2.16 23.59
CA ARG A 300 6.58 -3.35 23.81
C ARG A 300 7.91 -3.22 23.08
N PHE A 301 7.90 -2.71 21.84
CA PHE A 301 9.12 -2.47 21.08
C PHE A 301 10.07 -1.53 21.83
N SER A 302 9.56 -0.43 22.37
CA SER A 302 10.34 0.56 23.12
C SER A 302 10.86 0.05 24.46
N GLU A 303 10.13 -0.88 25.09
CA GLU A 303 10.56 -1.52 26.34
C GLU A 303 11.69 -2.53 26.09
N VAL A 304 11.55 -3.39 25.08
CA VAL A 304 12.58 -4.39 24.73
C VAL A 304 13.89 -3.73 24.29
N HIS A 305 13.82 -2.64 23.53
CA HIS A 305 15.02 -1.92 23.07
C HIS A 305 15.44 -0.79 24.02
N GLU A 306 14.87 -0.73 25.23
CA GLU A 306 15.25 0.20 26.29
C GLU A 306 15.33 1.67 25.84
N PHE A 307 14.26 2.15 25.20
CA PHE A 307 14.18 3.54 24.77
C PHE A 307 14.11 4.48 25.98
N GLU A 308 14.79 5.63 25.87
CA GLU A 308 14.74 6.65 26.90
C GLU A 308 13.30 7.16 27.11
N LYS A 309 12.94 7.35 28.38
CA LYS A 309 11.63 7.87 28.78
C LYS A 309 11.78 9.23 29.46
N PRO A 310 10.92 10.22 29.15
CA PRO A 310 9.68 10.10 28.35
C PRO A 310 9.87 10.05 26.83
N ASN A 311 11.00 10.57 26.31
CA ASN A 311 11.27 10.64 24.87
C ASN A 311 12.69 10.15 24.58
N ASP A 312 12.85 9.43 23.49
CA ASP A 312 14.14 8.98 22.99
C ASP A 312 14.48 9.73 21.69
N ALA A 313 15.52 10.58 21.74
CA ALA A 313 15.91 11.40 20.60
C ALA A 313 16.44 10.56 19.43
N GLN A 314 17.10 9.43 19.70
CA GLN A 314 17.63 8.55 18.64
C GLN A 314 16.47 7.89 17.88
N ALA A 315 15.47 7.40 18.61
CA ALA A 315 14.27 6.82 18.02
C ALA A 315 13.50 7.82 17.14
N LEU A 316 13.29 9.03 17.64
CA LEU A 316 12.59 10.08 16.89
C LEU A 316 13.38 10.52 15.65
N ASN A 317 14.71 10.64 15.75
CA ASN A 317 15.55 10.98 14.61
C ASN A 317 15.59 9.85 13.56
N LEU A 318 15.52 8.58 13.96
CA LEU A 318 15.35 7.47 13.04
C LEU A 318 14.00 7.56 12.30
N MET A 319 12.90 7.82 13.02
CA MET A 319 11.58 8.04 12.39
C MET A 319 11.62 9.23 11.41
N ASN A 320 12.29 10.33 11.76
CA ASN A 320 12.48 11.49 10.88
C ASN A 320 13.27 11.13 9.61
N ALA A 321 14.34 10.36 9.75
CA ALA A 321 15.14 9.89 8.62
C ALA A 321 14.32 8.99 7.67
N CYS A 322 13.42 8.17 8.22
CA CYS A 322 12.50 7.36 7.43
C CYS A 322 11.49 8.24 6.67
N ALA A 323 10.94 9.27 7.33
CA ALA A 323 10.04 10.21 6.68
C ALA A 323 10.71 10.99 5.53
N VAL A 324 11.97 11.39 5.71
CA VAL A 324 12.77 12.02 4.63
C VAL A 324 12.88 11.07 3.43
N ALA A 325 13.26 9.81 3.65
CA ALA A 325 13.36 8.82 2.57
C ALA A 325 12.03 8.58 1.84
N VAL A 326 10.91 8.59 2.57
CA VAL A 326 9.56 8.51 1.97
C VAL A 326 9.29 9.72 1.07
N LEU A 327 9.63 10.95 1.48
CA LEU A 327 9.44 12.14 0.63
C LEU A 327 10.36 12.10 -0.61
N GLU A 328 11.58 11.60 -0.48
CA GLU A 328 12.52 11.46 -1.62
C GLU A 328 11.97 10.50 -2.69
N ASP A 329 11.37 9.40 -2.23
CA ASP A 329 10.83 8.33 -3.08
C ASP A 329 9.46 8.70 -3.69
N PHE A 330 8.60 9.40 -2.95
CA PHE A 330 7.27 9.82 -3.40
C PHE A 330 7.16 11.34 -3.53
N ARG A 331 7.49 11.86 -4.71
CA ARG A 331 7.47 13.31 -5.02
C ARG A 331 6.09 13.98 -4.89
N ASP A 332 5.01 13.19 -4.92
CA ASP A 332 3.64 13.68 -4.73
C ASP A 332 3.33 14.06 -3.28
N ILE A 333 4.16 13.62 -2.32
CA ILE A 333 4.08 13.99 -0.90
C ILE A 333 4.70 15.37 -0.72
N VAL A 334 3.88 16.33 -0.29
CA VAL A 334 4.27 17.74 -0.13
C VAL A 334 4.68 18.09 1.29
N PHE A 335 4.19 17.33 2.26
CA PHE A 335 4.40 17.58 3.69
C PHE A 335 4.31 16.28 4.47
N ALA A 336 5.08 16.14 5.53
CA ALA A 336 4.87 15.12 6.54
C ALA A 336 5.01 15.67 7.95
N TYR A 337 4.26 15.09 8.88
CA TYR A 337 4.30 15.44 10.29
C TYR A 337 4.41 14.17 11.14
N GLY A 338 5.39 14.13 12.05
CA GLY A 338 5.65 12.98 12.91
C GLY A 338 5.61 13.31 14.40
N VAL A 339 5.07 12.39 15.18
CA VAL A 339 5.05 12.44 16.65
C VAL A 339 5.08 11.03 17.21
N SER A 340 5.87 10.80 18.26
CA SER A 340 5.98 9.49 18.91
C SER A 340 6.34 8.40 17.88
N ASP A 341 5.46 7.43 17.70
CA ASP A 341 5.52 6.28 16.82
C ASP A 341 4.60 6.41 15.59
N GLU A 342 4.02 7.60 15.35
CA GLU A 342 3.19 7.91 14.18
C GLU A 342 3.82 8.95 13.24
N TYR A 343 3.48 8.83 11.96
CA TYR A 343 3.82 9.80 10.92
C TYR A 343 2.66 9.97 9.94
N SER A 344 2.39 11.21 9.53
CA SER A 344 1.35 11.55 8.57
C SER A 344 1.96 12.17 7.34
N PHE A 345 1.68 11.61 6.17
CA PHE A 345 2.16 12.08 4.87
C PHE A 345 1.02 12.69 4.07
N VAL A 346 1.16 13.96 3.67
CA VAL A 346 0.17 14.71 2.90
C VAL A 346 0.54 14.68 1.43
N LEU A 347 -0.31 14.08 0.61
CA LEU A 347 -0.18 14.05 -0.83
C LEU A 347 -1.01 15.18 -1.45
N ASN A 348 -0.49 15.75 -2.53
CA ASN A 348 -1.17 16.79 -3.30
C ASN A 348 -2.58 16.33 -3.76
N LYS A 349 -3.57 17.23 -3.70
CA LYS A 349 -4.95 16.94 -4.10
C LYS A 349 -5.13 16.47 -5.55
N TYR A 350 -4.19 16.81 -6.42
CA TYR A 350 -4.17 16.39 -7.83
C TYR A 350 -3.35 15.13 -8.10
N SER A 351 -2.70 14.57 -7.07
CA SER A 351 -1.87 13.36 -7.20
C SER A 351 -2.63 12.24 -7.91
N GLN A 352 -1.96 11.64 -8.89
CA GLN A 352 -2.42 10.44 -9.61
C GLN A 352 -1.59 9.22 -9.21
N LEU A 353 -0.85 9.31 -8.09
CA LEU A 353 -0.03 8.23 -7.56
C LEU A 353 -0.88 6.97 -7.43
N TYR A 354 -0.45 5.90 -8.09
CA TYR A 354 -1.17 4.61 -8.17
C TYR A 354 -2.65 4.72 -8.54
N GLN A 355 -3.01 5.66 -9.43
CA GLN A 355 -4.41 5.92 -9.82
C GLN A 355 -5.33 6.17 -8.61
N ARG A 356 -4.76 6.66 -7.50
CA ARG A 356 -5.44 6.89 -6.23
C ARG A 356 -6.01 5.63 -5.56
N CYS A 357 -5.46 4.45 -5.87
CA CYS A 357 -5.77 3.22 -5.15
C CYS A 357 -5.25 3.32 -3.71
N ALA A 358 -6.16 3.27 -2.73
CA ALA A 358 -5.80 3.49 -1.33
C ALA A 358 -4.81 2.43 -0.81
N GLY A 359 -5.03 1.15 -1.16
CA GLY A 359 -4.19 0.04 -0.74
C GLY A 359 -2.76 0.16 -1.25
N ASP A 360 -2.60 0.51 -2.53
CA ASP A 360 -1.28 0.65 -3.17
C ASP A 360 -0.49 1.82 -2.58
N ILE A 361 -1.13 2.98 -2.40
CA ILE A 361 -0.48 4.16 -1.79
C ILE A 361 -0.03 3.82 -0.36
N VAL A 362 -0.95 3.31 0.47
CA VAL A 362 -0.66 3.02 1.88
C VAL A 362 0.43 1.96 2.01
N SER A 363 0.32 0.85 1.28
CA SER A 363 1.30 -0.23 1.34
C SER A 363 2.68 0.19 0.85
N ALA A 364 2.76 0.99 -0.22
CA ALA A 364 4.02 1.52 -0.73
C ALA A 364 4.72 2.41 0.31
N VAL A 365 3.99 3.38 0.87
CA VAL A 365 4.52 4.33 1.87
C VAL A 365 4.98 3.59 3.13
N VAL A 366 4.15 2.70 3.65
CA VAL A 366 4.48 1.87 4.82
C VAL A 366 5.71 1.01 4.54
N SER A 367 5.78 0.35 3.38
CA SER A 367 6.91 -0.52 3.04
C SER A 367 8.23 0.24 2.93
N VAL A 368 8.25 1.42 2.28
CA VAL A 368 9.47 2.27 2.22
C VAL A 368 9.87 2.76 3.61
N PHE A 369 8.90 3.18 4.43
CA PHE A 369 9.18 3.62 5.79
C PHE A 369 9.81 2.49 6.62
N THR A 370 9.21 1.31 6.58
CA THR A 370 9.64 0.14 7.34
C THR A 370 11.02 -0.38 6.91
N SER A 371 11.26 -0.52 5.61
CA SER A 371 12.58 -0.94 5.10
C SER A 371 13.67 0.06 5.46
N THR A 372 13.38 1.37 5.37
CA THR A 372 14.33 2.41 5.78
C THR A 372 14.61 2.35 7.29
N TYR A 373 13.58 2.14 8.11
CA TYR A 373 13.72 1.99 9.56
C TYR A 373 14.66 0.83 9.91
N MET A 374 14.48 -0.30 9.25
CA MET A 374 15.33 -1.48 9.39
C MET A 374 16.78 -1.22 8.96
N MET A 375 16.96 -0.63 7.78
CA MET A 375 18.30 -0.43 7.20
C MET A 375 19.12 0.61 7.99
N ARG A 376 18.47 1.68 8.46
CA ARG A 376 19.15 2.76 9.18
C ARG A 376 19.23 2.54 10.69
N TRP A 377 18.68 1.46 11.23
CA TRP A 377 18.69 1.18 12.68
C TRP A 377 20.08 1.33 13.30
N ASN A 378 21.10 0.70 12.71
CA ASN A 378 22.47 0.72 13.23
C ASN A 378 23.14 2.10 13.14
N GLU A 379 22.65 3.02 12.30
CA GLU A 379 23.15 4.40 12.23
C GLU A 379 22.75 5.20 13.48
N PHE A 380 21.57 4.91 14.04
CA PHE A 380 21.04 5.59 15.22
C PHE A 380 21.31 4.81 16.51
N PHE A 381 21.34 3.48 16.44
CA PHE A 381 21.53 2.58 17.58
C PHE A 381 22.71 1.62 17.36
N PRO A 382 23.96 2.10 17.28
CA PRO A 382 25.13 1.28 16.93
C PRO A 382 25.46 0.20 17.98
N GLN A 383 24.97 0.35 19.22
CA GLN A 383 25.22 -0.58 20.33
C GLN A 383 24.01 -1.46 20.68
N LYS A 384 22.88 -1.31 19.99
CA LYS A 384 21.66 -2.10 20.26
C LYS A 384 21.31 -2.92 19.04
N GLU A 385 21.36 -4.23 19.15
CA GLU A 385 20.82 -5.10 18.10
C GLU A 385 19.29 -5.07 18.11
N MET A 386 18.69 -5.28 16.94
CA MET A 386 17.24 -5.31 16.81
C MET A 386 16.70 -6.70 17.15
N GLU A 387 16.04 -6.83 18.29
CA GLU A 387 15.52 -8.12 18.78
C GLU A 387 14.15 -8.48 18.20
N HIS A 388 13.33 -7.47 17.92
CA HIS A 388 11.98 -7.64 17.38
C HIS A 388 11.84 -6.88 16.08
N LEU A 389 11.17 -7.50 15.09
CA LEU A 389 10.87 -6.83 13.83
C LEU A 389 9.82 -5.74 14.06
N PRO A 390 10.14 -4.46 13.80
CA PRO A 390 9.16 -3.39 13.81
C PRO A 390 8.22 -3.60 12.63
N TYR A 391 6.95 -3.25 12.79
CA TYR A 391 6.03 -3.15 11.68
C TYR A 391 5.00 -2.07 11.99
N PHE A 392 4.46 -1.49 10.93
CA PHE A 392 3.60 -0.33 11.00
C PHE A 392 2.28 -0.63 10.32
N ASP A 393 1.18 -0.09 10.84
CA ASP A 393 -0.04 0.01 10.06
C ASP A 393 -0.11 1.35 9.37
N GLY A 394 -0.97 1.42 8.37
CA GLY A 394 -1.26 2.65 7.66
C GLY A 394 -2.72 2.74 7.26
N ARG A 395 -3.19 3.97 7.10
CA ARG A 395 -4.51 4.29 6.55
C ARG A 395 -4.43 5.56 5.69
N ALA A 396 -5.28 5.66 4.68
CA ALA A 396 -5.45 6.86 3.88
C ALA A 396 -6.78 7.55 4.19
N VAL A 397 -6.75 8.87 4.34
CA VAL A 397 -7.93 9.71 4.59
C VAL A 397 -7.98 10.83 3.56
N CYS A 398 -9.16 11.12 3.03
CA CYS A 398 -9.38 12.21 2.08
C CYS A 398 -9.88 13.46 2.80
N TYR A 399 -9.22 14.60 2.56
CA TYR A 399 -9.66 15.90 3.03
C TYR A 399 -9.97 16.84 1.85
N PRO A 400 -11.14 17.49 1.82
CA PRO A 400 -11.59 18.21 0.63
C PRO A 400 -10.99 19.61 0.48
N SER A 401 -10.35 20.18 1.52
CA SER A 401 -9.74 21.51 1.46
C SER A 401 -8.44 21.59 2.25
N SER A 402 -7.58 22.55 1.89
CA SER A 402 -6.34 22.85 2.60
C SER A 402 -6.59 23.22 4.07
N GLU A 403 -7.68 23.93 4.36
CA GLU A 403 -8.02 24.32 5.74
C GLU A 403 -8.31 23.10 6.63
N ILE A 404 -9.01 22.08 6.11
CA ILE A 404 -9.26 20.85 6.87
C ILE A 404 -7.97 20.04 7.07
N VAL A 405 -7.05 20.07 6.09
CA VAL A 405 -5.72 19.47 6.26
C VAL A 405 -4.92 20.19 7.35
N LYS A 406 -4.95 21.52 7.40
CA LYS A 406 -4.33 22.29 8.48
C LYS A 406 -4.94 21.94 9.84
N ASP A 407 -6.27 21.83 9.92
CA ASP A 407 -6.96 21.42 11.15
C ASP A 407 -6.58 20.00 11.58
N TYR A 408 -6.42 19.08 10.62
CA TYR A 408 -5.91 17.74 10.90
C TYR A 408 -4.48 17.77 11.46
N LEU A 409 -3.59 18.54 10.84
CA LEU A 409 -2.20 18.65 11.30
C LEU A 409 -2.10 19.36 12.66
N ALA A 410 -2.91 20.40 12.87
CA ALA A 410 -3.06 21.07 14.16
C ALA A 410 -3.59 20.11 15.23
N TRP A 411 -4.56 19.24 14.90
CA TRP A 411 -5.03 18.19 15.79
C TRP A 411 -3.90 17.25 16.23
N ARG A 412 -3.03 16.84 15.30
CA ARG A 412 -1.86 15.99 15.62
C ARG A 412 -0.82 16.73 16.48
N GLN A 413 -0.57 18.01 16.23
CA GLN A 413 0.37 18.79 17.06
C GLN A 413 -0.17 19.10 18.46
N VAL A 414 -1.48 19.34 18.60
CA VAL A 414 -2.10 19.47 19.93
C VAL A 414 -2.01 18.16 20.72
N ASP A 415 -2.25 17.02 20.05
CA ASP A 415 -2.11 15.69 20.66
C ASP A 415 -0.67 15.43 21.11
N CYS A 416 0.32 15.81 20.30
CA CYS A 416 1.74 15.79 20.66
C CYS A 416 2.02 16.56 21.95
N HIS A 417 1.57 17.81 22.04
CA HIS A 417 1.78 18.65 23.21
C HIS A 417 1.17 18.03 24.48
N ILE A 418 -0.09 17.58 24.39
CA ILE A 418 -0.82 16.98 25.51
C ILE A 418 -0.13 15.70 25.98
N ASN A 419 0.22 14.81 25.05
CA ASN A 419 0.82 13.52 25.36
C ASN A 419 2.25 13.69 25.92
N ASN A 420 3.06 14.58 25.33
CA ASN A 420 4.41 14.85 25.82
C ASN A 420 4.38 15.47 27.24
N GLN A 421 3.50 16.44 27.48
CA GLN A 421 3.39 17.05 28.82
C GLN A 421 2.97 16.01 29.87
N TYR A 422 1.97 15.19 29.55
CA TYR A 422 1.53 14.10 30.42
C TYR A 422 2.65 13.08 30.69
N ASN A 423 3.29 12.59 29.63
CA ASN A 423 4.35 11.58 29.73
C ASN A 423 5.57 12.10 30.51
N THR A 424 5.91 13.39 30.35
CA THR A 424 7.00 14.01 31.10
C THR A 424 6.70 14.04 32.59
N CYS A 425 5.49 14.47 32.99
CA CYS A 425 5.07 14.40 34.40
C CYS A 425 5.10 12.97 34.92
N PHE A 426 4.54 12.03 34.17
CA PHE A 426 4.44 10.62 34.55
C PHE A 426 5.83 10.01 34.79
N TRP A 427 6.75 10.15 33.83
CA TRP A 427 8.07 9.54 33.93
C TRP A 427 8.97 10.23 34.95
N LEU A 428 8.83 11.53 35.18
CA LEU A 428 9.54 12.20 36.28
C LEU A 428 9.07 11.70 37.65
N LEU A 429 7.77 11.44 37.83
CA LEU A 429 7.25 10.81 39.05
C LEU A 429 7.78 9.39 39.24
N VAL A 430 7.88 8.60 38.16
CA VAL A 430 8.49 7.27 38.21
C VAL A 430 9.99 7.38 38.58
N LYS A 431 10.71 8.33 37.98
CA LYS A 431 12.13 8.60 38.29
C LYS A 431 12.33 9.14 39.71
N SER A 432 11.33 9.77 40.32
CA SER A 432 11.37 10.21 41.72
C SER A 432 11.13 9.08 42.73
N GLY A 433 11.07 7.83 42.29
CA GLY A 433 10.91 6.64 43.14
C GLY A 433 9.47 6.15 43.31
N LYS A 434 8.47 6.74 42.64
CA LYS A 434 7.09 6.22 42.65
C LYS A 434 6.96 5.01 41.73
N SER A 435 6.12 4.06 42.11
CA SER A 435 5.74 2.96 41.21
C SER A 435 4.96 3.48 39.99
N LYS A 436 4.93 2.70 38.90
CA LYS A 436 4.12 3.04 37.70
C LYS A 436 2.64 3.23 38.07
N SER A 437 2.10 2.43 38.97
CA SER A 437 0.71 2.53 39.44
C SER A 437 0.45 3.82 40.24
N GLU A 438 1.37 4.18 41.14
CA GLU A 438 1.26 5.43 41.89
C GLU A 438 1.42 6.65 40.99
N ALA A 439 2.39 6.63 40.06
CA ALA A 439 2.53 7.67 39.06
C ALA A 439 1.27 7.78 38.20
N GLN A 440 0.65 6.65 37.82
CA GLN A 440 -0.61 6.65 37.09
C GLN A 440 -1.74 7.28 37.92
N ILE A 441 -1.90 6.95 39.20
CA ILE A 441 -2.93 7.55 40.06
C ILE A 441 -2.71 9.07 40.19
N ASN A 442 -1.50 9.47 40.57
CA ASN A 442 -1.12 10.89 40.69
C ASN A 442 -1.30 11.66 39.37
N THR A 443 -1.05 11.01 38.23
CA THR A 443 -1.24 11.63 36.90
C THR A 443 -2.67 11.50 36.34
N CYS A 444 -3.47 10.53 36.79
CA CYS A 444 -4.89 10.42 36.48
C CYS A 444 -5.66 11.56 37.14
N ASP A 445 -5.30 11.93 38.37
CA ASP A 445 -5.77 13.16 38.99
C ASP A 445 -5.39 14.37 38.11
N LEU A 446 -4.20 14.35 37.50
CA LEU A 446 -3.73 15.37 36.56
C LEU A 446 -4.39 15.32 35.16
N GLN A 447 -5.04 14.23 34.75
CA GLN A 447 -5.73 14.19 33.44
C GLN A 447 -6.90 15.20 33.39
N ARG A 448 -7.43 15.59 34.55
CA ARG A 448 -8.45 16.64 34.72
C ARG A 448 -7.88 18.02 35.05
N THR A 449 -6.60 18.12 35.39
CA THR A 449 -5.95 19.38 35.77
C THR A 449 -5.57 20.21 34.55
N GLN A 450 -5.51 21.53 34.77
CA GLN A 450 -5.15 22.48 33.71
C GLN A 450 -3.67 22.36 33.32
N THR A 451 -3.33 22.80 32.11
CA THR A 451 -1.94 22.83 31.60
C THR A 451 -0.98 23.54 32.56
N LEU A 452 -1.46 24.56 33.29
CA LEU A 452 -0.68 25.30 34.28
C LEU A 452 -0.24 24.42 35.46
N GLU A 453 -1.16 23.65 36.05
CA GLU A 453 -0.88 22.77 37.20
C GLU A 453 0.17 21.69 36.85
N LYS A 454 0.13 21.18 35.61
CA LYS A 454 1.14 20.25 35.11
C LYS A 454 2.51 20.91 34.99
N ASN A 455 2.58 22.16 34.51
CA ASN A 455 3.85 22.89 34.43
C ASN A 455 4.42 23.20 35.83
N GLU A 456 3.58 23.61 36.77
CA GLU A 456 4.00 23.83 38.16
C GLU A 456 4.50 22.55 38.83
N LEU A 457 3.89 21.40 38.52
CA LEU A 457 4.38 20.11 38.98
C LEU A 457 5.75 19.78 38.38
N LEU A 458 5.94 19.99 37.09
CA LEU A 458 7.23 19.77 36.43
C LEU A 458 8.33 20.63 37.04
N ASP A 459 8.05 21.91 37.26
CA ASP A 459 9.00 22.85 37.88
C ASP A 459 9.34 22.41 39.30
N ARG A 460 8.36 21.92 40.06
CA ARG A 460 8.57 21.39 41.42
C ARG A 460 9.39 20.10 41.45
N LEU A 461 9.12 19.18 40.54
CA LEU A 461 9.83 17.88 40.47
C LEU A 461 11.26 18.02 39.98
N THR A 462 11.54 19.01 39.13
CA THR A 462 12.86 19.23 38.53
C THR A 462 13.67 20.30 39.25
N GLY A 463 13.03 21.20 39.99
CA GLY A 463 13.65 22.40 40.57
C GLY A 463 13.98 23.48 39.54
N VAL A 464 13.52 23.34 38.29
CA VAL A 464 13.81 24.28 37.19
C VAL A 464 12.53 25.04 36.82
N PRO A 465 12.52 26.39 36.87
CA PRO A 465 11.36 27.16 36.46
C PRO A 465 11.14 27.09 34.95
N ASN A 466 9.89 26.92 34.51
CA ASN A 466 9.49 26.72 33.11
C ASN A 466 10.17 25.52 32.44
N TYR A 467 10.37 24.42 33.16
CA TYR A 467 11.09 23.23 32.66
C TYR A 467 10.51 22.71 31.33
N TYR A 468 9.19 22.69 31.18
CA TYR A 468 8.58 22.18 29.95
C TYR A 468 8.97 22.98 28.69
N LYS A 469 9.20 24.29 28.83
CA LYS A 469 9.61 25.16 27.72
C LYS A 469 11.10 25.02 27.38
N SER A 470 11.92 24.49 28.30
CA SER A 470 13.34 24.23 28.04
C SER A 470 13.59 22.88 27.36
N LEU A 471 12.57 22.03 27.25
CA LEU A 471 12.66 20.78 26.51
C LEU A 471 12.95 21.03 25.02
N PRO A 472 13.69 20.12 24.35
CA PRO A 472 13.90 20.19 22.90
C PRO A 472 12.58 20.38 22.12
N PRO A 473 12.52 21.31 21.15
CA PRO A 473 11.31 21.56 20.37
C PRO A 473 10.73 20.32 19.69
N MET A 474 11.58 19.37 19.29
CA MET A 474 11.17 18.08 18.71
C MET A 474 10.21 17.29 19.61
N PHE A 475 10.39 17.35 20.94
CA PHE A 475 9.53 16.63 21.88
C PHE A 475 8.19 17.34 22.10
N CYS A 476 8.17 18.67 22.01
CA CYS A 476 7.00 19.49 22.32
C CYS A 476 6.12 19.78 21.10
N LEU A 477 6.74 19.89 19.91
CA LEU A 477 6.09 20.30 18.66
C LEU A 477 6.07 19.18 17.61
N GLY A 478 6.78 18.07 17.83
CA GLY A 478 6.96 17.03 16.83
C GLY A 478 7.93 17.44 15.71
N SER A 479 7.87 16.71 14.61
CA SER A 479 8.75 16.91 13.45
C SER A 479 7.92 17.18 12.20
N SER A 480 8.23 18.27 11.51
CA SER A 480 7.67 18.63 10.20
C SER A 480 8.72 18.39 9.13
N VAL A 481 8.38 17.65 8.08
CA VAL A 481 9.28 17.31 6.98
C VAL A 481 8.67 17.82 5.68
N PHE A 482 9.39 18.67 4.96
CA PHE A 482 8.87 19.30 3.73
C PHE A 482 9.98 19.76 2.79
N TRP A 483 9.59 20.05 1.56
CA TRP A 483 10.48 20.60 0.54
C TRP A 483 10.68 22.10 0.74
N ASP A 484 11.91 22.49 1.05
CA ASP A 484 12.33 23.88 1.09
C ASP A 484 12.86 24.30 -0.30
N LYS A 485 12.44 25.49 -0.73
CA LYS A 485 12.83 26.08 -2.01
C LYS A 485 14.12 26.91 -1.93
N GLU A 486 14.64 27.18 -0.73
CA GLU A 486 15.92 27.86 -0.56
C GLU A 486 17.12 26.88 -0.63
N SER A 487 17.43 26.38 -1.83
CA SER A 487 18.79 25.92 -2.14
C SER A 487 19.35 26.81 -3.26
N LYS A 488 20.45 27.48 -2.93
CA LYS A 488 21.17 28.45 -3.78
C LYS A 488 21.33 27.93 -5.20
N LEU A 489 21.11 28.82 -6.18
CA LEU A 489 21.54 28.67 -7.57
C LEU A 489 23.00 28.19 -7.58
N VAL A 490 23.21 26.90 -7.83
CA VAL A 490 24.50 26.43 -8.34
C VAL A 490 24.36 26.55 -9.85
N ASP A 491 25.12 27.48 -10.42
CA ASP A 491 25.31 27.64 -11.86
C ASP A 491 25.72 26.28 -12.44
N ASN A 492 24.75 25.54 -12.98
CA ASN A 492 24.90 24.47 -13.96
C ASN A 492 23.53 23.82 -14.20
N GLY A 493 22.69 24.46 -15.02
CA GLY A 493 21.75 23.81 -15.98
C GLY A 493 20.76 22.72 -15.55
N GLU A 494 20.72 22.28 -14.30
CA GLU A 494 19.79 21.29 -13.78
C GLU A 494 18.82 21.98 -12.83
N GLY A 495 17.53 21.87 -13.12
CA GLY A 495 16.47 22.64 -12.44
C GLY A 495 16.54 22.54 -10.91
N ALA A 496 16.23 23.65 -10.24
CA ALA A 496 16.25 23.78 -8.79
C ALA A 496 15.55 22.58 -8.11
N THR A 497 16.34 21.64 -7.57
CA THR A 497 15.84 20.56 -6.75
C THR A 497 15.74 21.10 -5.33
N GLY A 498 14.50 21.30 -4.86
CA GLY A 498 14.26 21.70 -3.47
C GLY A 498 14.92 20.71 -2.51
N ARG A 499 15.39 21.19 -1.37
CA ARG A 499 16.00 20.34 -0.32
C ARG A 499 14.92 19.92 0.66
N ILE A 500 14.92 18.67 1.10
CA ILE A 500 14.03 18.25 2.19
C ILE A 500 14.61 18.76 3.51
N VAL A 501 13.79 19.45 4.29
CA VAL A 501 14.13 19.98 5.61
C VAL A 501 13.28 19.29 6.66
N VAL A 502 13.91 18.96 7.78
CA VAL A 502 13.24 18.53 9.02
C VAL A 502 13.25 19.72 9.98
N GLY A 503 12.08 20.23 10.31
CA GLY A 503 11.89 21.36 11.22
C GLY A 503 10.99 21.00 12.40
N HIS A 504 11.18 21.71 13.52
CA HIS A 504 10.38 21.55 14.74
C HIS A 504 9.65 22.86 15.03
N CYS A 505 8.60 23.13 14.28
CA CYS A 505 7.92 24.42 14.23
C CYS A 505 6.45 24.31 14.65
N ASN A 506 5.88 25.43 15.09
CA ASN A 506 4.45 25.53 15.36
C ASN A 506 3.70 25.61 14.02
N ILE A 507 2.97 24.54 13.69
CA ILE A 507 2.20 24.42 12.45
C ILE A 507 0.71 24.73 12.67
N ILE A 508 0.32 25.10 13.89
CA ILE A 508 -1.04 25.55 14.22
C ILE A 508 -1.19 27.03 13.83
N GLU A 509 -0.15 27.83 14.00
CA GLU A 509 -0.17 29.26 13.67
C GLU A 509 -0.06 29.51 12.16
N THR A 510 -0.69 30.59 11.69
CA THR A 510 -0.69 30.94 10.26
C THR A 510 0.69 31.33 9.74
N GLY A 511 1.56 31.86 10.60
CA GLY A 511 2.91 32.30 10.23
C GLY A 511 3.75 31.22 9.56
N PHE A 512 3.61 29.94 9.97
CA PHE A 512 4.29 28.84 9.29
C PHE A 512 3.79 28.66 7.85
N TRP A 513 2.48 28.63 7.65
CA TRP A 513 1.87 28.43 6.34
C TRP A 513 2.08 29.63 5.41
N GLU A 514 2.16 30.84 5.97
CA GLU A 514 2.49 32.07 5.25
C GLU A 514 3.96 32.12 4.83
N ALA A 515 4.88 31.59 5.64
CA ALA A 515 6.29 31.45 5.29
C ALA A 515 6.54 30.35 4.24
N HIS A 516 5.67 29.36 4.16
CA HIS A 516 5.80 28.22 3.25
C HIS A 516 4.55 27.98 2.38
N PRO A 517 4.14 28.97 1.57
CA PRO A 517 2.90 28.87 0.79
C PRO A 517 2.92 27.69 -0.19
N GLN A 518 4.09 27.30 -0.70
CA GLN A 518 4.24 26.21 -1.67
C GLN A 518 3.75 24.83 -1.20
N ILE A 519 3.56 24.62 0.11
CA ILE A 519 3.17 23.32 0.67
C ILE A 519 1.70 23.01 0.38
N LEU A 520 0.80 23.96 0.68
CA LEU A 520 -0.65 23.78 0.57
C LEU A 520 -1.32 24.77 -0.41
N ASP A 521 -0.58 25.67 -1.07
CA ASP A 521 -1.17 26.63 -2.00
C ASP A 521 -1.70 25.95 -3.28
N GLU A 522 -3.01 26.08 -3.45
CA GLU A 522 -3.75 25.52 -4.57
C GLU A 522 -3.39 26.20 -5.90
N LYS A 523 -2.92 27.46 -5.87
CA LYS A 523 -2.62 28.25 -7.07
C LYS A 523 -1.30 27.84 -7.73
N VAL A 524 -0.31 27.41 -6.94
CA VAL A 524 1.00 26.96 -7.44
C VAL A 524 0.88 25.60 -8.14
N ALA A 525 -0.03 24.74 -7.68
CA ALA A 525 -0.21 23.39 -8.23
C ALA A 525 -0.66 23.40 -9.70
N VAL A 526 -1.58 24.30 -10.09
CA VAL A 526 -2.14 24.38 -11.46
C VAL A 526 -1.06 24.62 -12.53
N GLN A 527 0.00 25.36 -12.21
CA GLN A 527 1.11 25.60 -13.14
C GLN A 527 2.01 24.36 -13.32
N MET A 528 2.20 23.57 -12.26
CA MET A 528 3.02 22.34 -12.34
C MET A 528 2.28 21.18 -13.03
N THR A 529 0.98 20.99 -12.77
CA THR A 529 0.19 19.90 -13.39
C THR A 529 0.12 20.02 -14.92
N THR A 530 0.03 21.26 -15.43
CA THR A 530 0.04 21.54 -16.87
C THR A 530 1.35 21.08 -17.54
N THR A 531 2.47 21.19 -16.83
CA THR A 531 3.80 20.82 -17.34
C THR A 531 4.04 19.31 -17.28
N VAL A 532 3.49 18.62 -16.28
CA VAL A 532 3.62 17.16 -16.11
C VAL A 532 2.70 16.40 -17.08
N LEU A 533 1.46 16.84 -17.28
CA LEU A 533 0.52 16.21 -18.23
C LEU A 533 1.01 16.24 -19.69
N LEU A 534 1.85 17.22 -20.06
CA LEU A 534 2.50 17.27 -21.37
C LEU A 534 3.68 16.28 -21.51
N LYS A 535 4.26 15.81 -20.39
CA LYS A 535 5.41 14.88 -20.38
C LYS A 535 5.02 13.43 -20.12
N SER A 536 3.90 13.14 -19.46
CA SER A 536 3.43 11.79 -19.18
C SER A 536 2.55 11.22 -20.30
N ARG A 537 3.16 10.83 -21.43
CA ARG A 537 2.58 9.77 -22.27
C ARG A 537 2.99 8.41 -21.67
N PRO A 538 2.07 7.56 -21.21
CA PRO A 538 2.43 6.22 -20.78
C PRO A 538 2.68 5.32 -22.00
N GLU A 539 3.93 4.89 -22.18
CA GLU A 539 4.21 3.64 -22.88
C GLU A 539 3.99 2.49 -21.89
N ARG A 540 2.84 1.81 -22.01
CA ARG A 540 2.61 0.38 -21.76
C ARG A 540 1.11 0.09 -21.82
N ALA A 541 0.69 -0.49 -22.94
CA ALA A 541 -0.64 -1.08 -23.09
C ALA A 541 -0.59 -2.51 -22.55
N TRP A 542 -1.50 -2.82 -21.62
CA TRP A 542 -1.84 -4.18 -21.23
C TRP A 542 -2.47 -4.91 -22.43
N VAL A 543 -1.84 -5.99 -22.90
CA VAL A 543 -2.37 -6.84 -23.98
C VAL A 543 -3.34 -7.85 -23.38
N ALA A 544 -4.62 -7.50 -23.36
CA ALA A 544 -5.69 -8.47 -23.20
C ALA A 544 -5.92 -9.20 -24.54
N GLY A 545 -5.50 -10.47 -24.60
CA GLY A 545 -5.67 -11.32 -25.77
C GLY A 545 -7.15 -11.60 -26.07
N ARG A 546 -7.67 -11.07 -27.18
CA ARG A 546 -8.94 -11.51 -27.77
C ARG A 546 -8.68 -12.70 -28.70
N LYS A 547 -9.36 -13.81 -28.45
CA LYS A 547 -9.48 -14.92 -29.41
C LYS A 547 -10.55 -14.59 -30.46
N GLY A 548 -10.19 -14.70 -31.74
CA GLY A 548 -11.13 -14.83 -32.86
C GLY A 548 -10.90 -16.18 -33.55
N ARG A 549 -11.97 -16.97 -33.71
CA ARG A 549 -12.00 -18.24 -34.45
C ARG A 549 -12.51 -17.97 -35.88
N ASP A 550 -11.74 -18.39 -36.88
CA ASP A 550 -12.11 -19.24 -38.04
C ASP A 550 -13.30 -18.89 -38.97
N ARG A 551 -13.02 -18.57 -40.26
CA ARG A 551 -13.06 -19.47 -41.47
C ARG A 551 -13.26 -18.75 -42.83
N HIS A 552 -12.64 -19.32 -43.86
CA HIS A 552 -12.70 -19.03 -45.32
C HIS A 552 -14.09 -19.30 -45.98
N ARG A 553 -14.63 -18.35 -46.79
CA ARG A 553 -14.87 -18.30 -48.28
C ARG A 553 -15.81 -19.37 -48.93
N PRO A 554 -16.42 -19.14 -50.14
CA PRO A 554 -16.89 -17.90 -50.83
C PRO A 554 -18.27 -18.05 -51.57
N ASP A 555 -18.66 -16.97 -52.29
CA ASP A 555 -19.51 -16.87 -53.51
C ASP A 555 -20.96 -16.33 -53.48
N ALA A 556 -21.17 -15.47 -54.50
CA ALA A 556 -22.39 -15.06 -55.23
C ALA A 556 -23.28 -13.89 -54.74
N ALA A 557 -23.09 -12.76 -55.45
CA ALA A 557 -24.04 -11.77 -55.99
C ALA A 557 -25.44 -11.57 -55.38
N GLY A 558 -25.75 -10.30 -55.06
CA GLY A 558 -27.12 -9.83 -54.87
C GLY A 558 -27.17 -8.43 -54.24
N SER A 559 -27.43 -7.42 -55.07
CA SER A 559 -27.64 -6.01 -54.71
C SER A 559 -28.83 -5.79 -53.77
N CYS A 560 -28.66 -5.04 -52.67
CA CYS A 560 -29.59 -3.99 -52.23
C CYS A 560 -28.98 -3.12 -51.11
N GLU A 561 -29.44 -1.88 -51.05
CA GLU A 561 -28.92 -0.70 -50.34
C GLU A 561 -28.87 -0.81 -48.79
N ILE A 562 -27.92 -0.09 -48.17
CA ILE A 562 -28.14 0.94 -47.13
C ILE A 562 -26.77 1.41 -46.54
N ARG A 563 -26.49 2.71 -46.69
CA ARG A 563 -25.67 3.64 -45.87
C ARG A 563 -24.25 3.22 -45.41
N GLY A 564 -23.25 3.71 -46.15
CA GLY A 564 -21.95 4.13 -45.59
C GLY A 564 -22.07 5.46 -44.81
N ALA A 565 -21.10 5.92 -44.01
CA ALA A 565 -19.71 5.53 -43.89
C ALA A 565 -19.18 5.84 -42.48
N THR A 566 -18.34 4.95 -41.99
CA THR A 566 -17.53 5.09 -40.78
C THR A 566 -16.36 6.03 -41.04
N VAL A 567 -16.27 7.15 -40.31
CA VAL A 567 -15.04 7.94 -40.22
C VAL A 567 -14.54 7.92 -38.79
N ARG A 568 -13.34 7.36 -38.62
CA ARG A 568 -12.50 7.38 -37.42
C ARG A 568 -12.42 8.81 -36.85
N ARG A 569 -12.73 9.00 -35.57
CA ARG A 569 -12.27 10.18 -34.82
C ARG A 569 -11.48 9.75 -33.59
N ALA A 570 -10.22 10.13 -33.62
CA ALA A 570 -9.25 10.00 -32.56
C ALA A 570 -9.65 10.86 -31.35
N TRP A 571 -9.33 10.32 -30.18
CA TRP A 571 -9.36 11.00 -28.89
C TRP A 571 -8.31 12.11 -28.84
N VAL A 572 -8.76 13.37 -28.88
CA VAL A 572 -8.06 14.53 -28.30
C VAL A 572 -9.14 15.50 -27.85
N GLY A 573 -9.27 15.77 -26.55
CA GLY A 573 -10.23 16.78 -26.10
C GLY A 573 -10.53 16.78 -24.61
N TRP A 574 -9.52 16.94 -23.76
CA TRP A 574 -9.70 17.35 -22.35
C TRP A 574 -8.44 18.10 -21.87
N VAL A 575 -8.18 19.30 -22.42
CA VAL A 575 -7.23 20.28 -21.83
C VAL A 575 -7.64 21.74 -22.12
N ALA A 576 -8.46 22.05 -23.12
CA ALA A 576 -8.66 23.45 -23.56
C ALA A 576 -10.02 24.06 -23.16
N VAL A 577 -10.25 24.33 -21.86
CA VAL A 577 -11.42 25.15 -21.44
C VAL A 577 -11.05 26.35 -20.54
N GLU A 578 -9.88 26.40 -19.90
CA GLU A 578 -9.51 27.57 -19.07
C GLU A 578 -8.63 28.63 -19.78
N ARG A 579 -8.47 28.58 -21.10
CA ARG A 579 -7.64 29.54 -21.86
C ARG A 579 -8.37 30.38 -22.90
N LEU A 580 -9.70 30.41 -22.90
CA LEU A 580 -10.51 31.11 -23.91
C LEU A 580 -11.10 32.46 -23.46
N ALA A 581 -10.63 33.03 -22.36
CA ALA A 581 -10.92 34.43 -22.04
C ALA A 581 -9.72 35.29 -22.46
N GLY A 582 -9.76 35.84 -23.68
CA GLY A 582 -8.88 36.96 -24.07
C GLY A 582 -7.92 36.73 -25.23
N ASN A 583 -8.34 36.10 -26.32
CA ASN A 583 -7.55 36.12 -27.55
C ASN A 583 -8.45 36.25 -28.80
N GLU A 584 -8.67 37.48 -29.26
CA GLU A 584 -9.59 37.82 -30.37
C GLU A 584 -9.14 37.31 -31.75
N GLU A 585 -7.85 36.97 -31.94
CA GLU A 585 -7.35 36.55 -33.26
C GLU A 585 -7.58 35.05 -33.58
N LEU A 586 -7.93 34.22 -32.60
CA LEU A 586 -8.18 32.78 -32.81
C LEU A 586 -9.67 32.42 -33.01
N GLU A 587 -10.60 33.34 -32.71
CA GLU A 587 -12.04 33.13 -32.97
C GLU A 587 -12.40 33.15 -34.45
N GLN A 588 -11.65 33.88 -35.29
CA GLN A 588 -11.95 34.01 -36.72
C GLN A 588 -11.58 32.77 -37.55
N SER A 589 -10.66 31.93 -37.06
CA SER A 589 -10.15 30.77 -37.81
C SER A 589 -11.02 29.52 -37.69
N LEU A 590 -11.79 29.35 -36.61
CA LEU A 590 -12.52 28.10 -36.32
C LEU A 590 -14.03 28.18 -36.59
N PHE A 591 -14.63 29.37 -36.71
CA PHE A 591 -16.08 29.55 -36.84
C PHE A 591 -16.56 30.18 -38.15
N GLY A 592 -15.82 29.99 -39.26
CA GLY A 592 -16.24 30.38 -40.61
C GLY A 592 -17.47 29.64 -41.18
N ARG A 593 -18.15 28.78 -40.42
CA ARG A 593 -19.33 27.99 -40.90
C ARG A 593 -20.65 28.28 -40.19
N TYR A 594 -20.73 29.28 -39.32
CA TYR A 594 -22.00 29.66 -38.67
C TYR A 594 -22.23 31.17 -38.64
N SER A 595 -21.94 31.85 -39.76
CA SER A 595 -22.08 33.29 -39.98
C SER A 595 -23.53 33.75 -40.18
N GLY A 596 -24.49 33.21 -39.41
CA GLY A 596 -25.90 33.56 -39.55
C GLY A 596 -26.82 33.19 -38.39
N LEU A 597 -26.29 32.83 -37.21
CA LEU A 597 -27.10 32.47 -36.03
C LEU A 597 -26.98 33.54 -34.95
N SER A 598 -28.13 33.96 -34.39
CA SER A 598 -28.17 34.89 -33.27
C SER A 598 -27.56 34.29 -32.00
N SER A 599 -27.00 35.16 -31.15
CA SER A 599 -26.27 34.83 -29.92
C SER A 599 -27.05 33.93 -28.97
N SER A 600 -28.37 34.08 -28.84
CA SER A 600 -29.18 33.22 -27.96
C SER A 600 -29.33 31.78 -28.46
N LYS A 601 -29.25 31.53 -29.78
CA LYS A 601 -29.29 30.18 -30.36
C LYS A 601 -27.94 29.45 -30.25
N LYS A 602 -26.82 30.19 -30.19
CA LYS A 602 -25.50 29.61 -29.88
C LYS A 602 -25.43 29.15 -28.43
N GLN A 603 -25.96 29.94 -27.50
CA GLN A 603 -25.94 29.63 -26.07
C GLN A 603 -26.81 28.42 -25.71
N LYS A 604 -28.00 28.30 -26.30
CA LYS A 604 -28.88 27.15 -26.09
C LYS A 604 -28.29 25.82 -26.60
N LYS A 605 -27.53 25.85 -27.71
CA LYS A 605 -26.82 24.66 -28.22
C LYS A 605 -25.59 24.29 -27.41
N ILE A 606 -25.00 25.23 -26.68
CA ILE A 606 -23.93 24.96 -25.72
C ILE A 606 -24.55 24.27 -24.50
N GLU A 607 -25.65 24.77 -23.95
CA GLU A 607 -26.35 24.14 -22.83
C GLU A 607 -26.83 22.70 -23.14
N ASP A 608 -27.33 22.46 -24.36
CA ASP A 608 -27.75 21.12 -24.82
C ASP A 608 -26.58 20.12 -24.99
N PHE A 609 -25.33 20.60 -25.10
CA PHE A 609 -24.14 19.74 -25.22
C PHE A 609 -23.53 19.36 -23.86
N TYR A 610 -23.90 20.06 -22.78
CA TYR A 610 -23.30 19.91 -21.44
C TYR A 610 -24.22 19.22 -20.41
N PHE A 611 -25.51 19.01 -20.69
CA PHE A 611 -26.44 18.31 -19.79
C PHE A 611 -27.07 17.07 -20.42
N VAL A 612 -26.43 15.91 -20.24
CA VAL A 612 -27.07 14.59 -20.39
C VAL A 612 -26.64 13.71 -19.22
N GLU A 613 -27.41 13.78 -18.13
CA GLU A 613 -27.93 12.66 -17.32
C GLU A 613 -28.46 13.23 -15.98
N LYS A 614 -29.78 13.26 -15.83
CA LYS A 614 -30.43 13.40 -14.52
C LYS A 614 -30.56 12.01 -13.89
N PRO A 615 -30.31 11.83 -12.59
CA PRO A 615 -30.59 10.55 -11.92
C PRO A 615 -32.11 10.32 -11.87
N ALA A 616 -32.52 9.08 -12.16
CA ALA A 616 -33.90 8.63 -12.02
C ALA A 616 -34.33 8.70 -10.54
N VAL A 617 -35.38 9.46 -10.26
CA VAL A 617 -36.09 9.46 -8.98
C VAL A 617 -36.91 8.16 -8.92
N VAL A 618 -36.56 7.25 -8.01
CA VAL A 618 -37.41 6.12 -7.64
C VAL A 618 -38.36 6.62 -6.56
N GLU A 619 -39.64 6.80 -6.91
CA GLU A 619 -40.71 7.03 -5.94
C GLU A 619 -40.88 5.79 -5.06
N VAL A 620 -40.53 5.91 -3.78
CA VAL A 620 -40.86 4.91 -2.76
C VAL A 620 -42.29 5.19 -2.30
N GLN A 621 -43.24 4.35 -2.71
CA GLN A 621 -44.57 4.32 -2.13
C GLN A 621 -44.49 3.89 -0.65
N THR A 622 -44.90 4.78 0.25
CA THR A 622 -45.06 4.51 1.68
C THR A 622 -46.22 3.53 1.93
N PRO A 623 -46.02 2.39 2.63
CA PRO A 623 -47.12 1.56 3.09
C PRO A 623 -47.80 2.17 4.31
N SER A 624 -49.11 2.32 4.19
CA SER A 624 -50.07 2.81 5.20
C SER A 624 -50.04 2.02 6.51
N LEU A 625 -50.14 2.77 7.62
CA LEU A 625 -50.39 2.31 8.99
C LEU A 625 -51.54 1.30 9.08
N VAL A 626 -51.22 0.03 9.33
CA VAL A 626 -52.20 -0.98 9.77
C VAL A 626 -52.29 -0.96 11.29
N LYS A 627 -53.48 -0.58 11.77
CA LYS A 627 -53.90 -0.56 13.17
C LYS A 627 -53.82 -1.97 13.79
N ARG A 628 -53.21 -2.08 14.97
CA ARG A 628 -53.30 -3.26 15.85
C ARG A 628 -54.76 -3.49 16.29
N PRO A 629 -55.32 -4.70 16.18
CA PRO A 629 -56.53 -5.06 16.91
C PRO A 629 -56.18 -5.55 18.33
N LYS A 630 -57.16 -5.37 19.22
CA LYS A 630 -57.13 -5.67 20.65
C LYS A 630 -57.05 -7.17 20.97
N VAL A 631 -56.39 -7.42 22.10
CA VAL A 631 -56.37 -8.57 23.02
C VAL A 631 -57.60 -9.49 22.97
N ARG A 632 -57.34 -10.81 22.93
CA ARG A 632 -57.87 -11.78 23.89
C ARG A 632 -56.85 -12.89 24.13
#